data_AF-A0A7X3SMM6-F1
#
_entry.id   AF-A0A7X3SMM6-F1
#
_cell.length_a   1.000
_cell.length_b   1.000
_cell.length_c   1.000
_cell.angle_alpha   90.00
_cell.angle_beta   90.00
_cell.angle_gamma   90.00
#
_symmetry.space_group_name_H-M   'P 1'
#
loop_
_entity.id
_entity.type
_entity.pdbx_description
1 polymer ?
#
loop_
_entity_poly.entity_id
_entity_poly.type
_entity_poly.pdbx_seq_one_letter_code
_entity_poly.pdbx_strand_id
1 'polypeptide(L)'
;MTVLLDRRFESALDRLVQEWGSGEYRGAVIEAWLFEDEEPRRRAEGLLAEAGVKARIRSAYKPLVHAFLEEIDTAGLARVAIRYPVHEGADPIRFLSEAYPLPALLDGGEVAFETGGADLIYDVRCEYRDGRVADHAVFAPNRLRTNHIGQPSLACAGWIKATNLPDEAPDWDEPFETEIERVFQAAMHALTTHDWPQQEPYAATIAIDVTIAGIERSLGYGDEVMSTREALHEDLYFSTLEWFHHRAGRALDDRTLRPGQIVPDIRAGKGEARVHVALRAFASPRDPARPLQDMERADAAPGLPQIEQELAALPGECFQSISCEGRPVRGVYRAGSRAAVLVTSGQHANETSGPVGAFRAVRRLLANPDANVAFVPVENPDGYALHGRLCENNPRHMHHAARYTSLGNDLEYGGEEPIHEIGARRKALELSGAQLHVNLHGYPAHEWARPFTGYLPRGFEQWALPKGFFLILRYHPSWSDTARTFIEAVTRGLSAVPGLAEFTRRQLVLCALHSAAPPPEMINDVPCILMAQERHPTPLTLITEFPDETIYGAAYRFAHTVQMATVIAAEEAFSTIMDGMA
;
A
#
# COMPACT_ATOMS: atom_id res chain seq x y z
N MET A 1 -9.05 17.65 -22.81
CA MET A 1 -9.60 16.97 -21.61
C MET A 1 -10.93 16.38 -22.01
N THR A 2 -11.17 15.11 -21.73
CA THR A 2 -12.43 14.40 -22.03
C THR A 2 -13.04 13.95 -20.72
N VAL A 3 -14.25 14.42 -20.38
CA VAL A 3 -14.95 14.03 -19.15
C VAL A 3 -15.75 12.75 -19.41
N LEU A 4 -15.52 11.72 -18.60
CA LEU A 4 -16.24 10.44 -18.64
C LEU A 4 -17.37 10.39 -17.61
N LEU A 5 -17.18 11.06 -16.47
CA LEU A 5 -18.15 11.11 -15.38
C LEU A 5 -18.03 12.42 -14.60
N ASP A 6 -19.17 13.01 -14.25
CA ASP A 6 -19.28 14.07 -13.24
C ASP A 6 -20.61 13.87 -12.51
N ARG A 7 -20.56 13.39 -11.27
CA ARG A 7 -21.75 13.05 -10.48
C ARG A 7 -21.59 13.40 -9.02
N ARG A 8 -22.74 13.58 -8.37
CA ARG A 8 -22.87 13.73 -6.92
C ARG A 8 -23.75 12.64 -6.36
N PHE A 9 -23.46 12.24 -5.13
CA PHE A 9 -24.24 11.27 -4.38
C PHE A 9 -24.53 11.84 -2.99
N GLU A 10 -25.81 11.82 -2.63
CA GLU A 10 -26.28 12.12 -1.28
C GLU A 10 -25.64 11.15 -0.27
N SER A 11 -25.34 11.65 0.93
CA SER A 11 -24.76 10.82 1.99
C SER A 11 -25.77 9.79 2.50
N ALA A 12 -25.33 8.55 2.67
CA ALA A 12 -26.16 7.47 3.18
C ALA A 12 -26.55 7.71 4.63
N LEU A 13 -25.66 8.31 5.44
CA LEU A 13 -25.97 8.72 6.79
C LEU A 13 -27.04 9.83 6.83
N ASP A 14 -26.92 10.85 5.98
CA ASP A 14 -27.91 11.94 5.90
C ASP A 14 -29.28 11.40 5.44
N ARG A 15 -29.28 10.54 4.41
CA ARG A 15 -30.49 9.87 3.91
C ARG A 15 -31.16 9.02 5.00
N LEU A 16 -30.36 8.27 5.76
CA LEU A 16 -30.85 7.48 6.89
C LEU A 16 -31.52 8.37 7.94
N VAL A 17 -30.86 9.45 8.36
CA VAL A 17 -31.40 10.38 9.36
C VAL A 17 -32.68 11.06 8.87
N GLN A 18 -32.73 11.47 7.61
CA GLN A 18 -33.90 12.12 7.03
C GLN A 18 -35.11 11.17 6.98
N GLU A 19 -34.91 9.94 6.53
CA GLU A 19 -35.98 8.94 6.39
C GLU A 19 -36.51 8.50 7.76
N TRP A 20 -35.60 8.09 8.66
CA TRP A 20 -35.97 7.56 9.97
C TRP A 20 -36.31 8.63 10.99
N GLY A 21 -35.89 9.88 10.77
CA GLY A 21 -36.24 11.05 11.57
C GLY A 21 -37.59 11.69 11.22
N SER A 22 -38.29 11.21 10.17
CA SER A 22 -39.56 11.77 9.69
C SER A 22 -40.73 11.63 10.67
N GLY A 23 -40.58 10.79 11.71
CA GLY A 23 -41.59 10.50 12.73
C GLY A 23 -42.45 9.26 12.42
N GLU A 24 -42.41 8.75 11.19
CA GLU A 24 -43.10 7.52 10.78
C GLU A 24 -42.59 6.31 11.57
N TYR A 25 -41.27 6.22 11.78
CA TYR A 25 -40.61 5.09 12.44
C TYR A 25 -40.54 5.21 13.97
N ARG A 26 -41.33 6.07 14.58
CA ARG A 26 -41.27 6.29 16.04
C ARG A 26 -41.51 4.98 16.80
N GLY A 27 -40.57 4.63 17.69
CA GLY A 27 -40.58 3.38 18.46
C GLY A 27 -39.79 2.24 17.81
N ALA A 28 -39.37 2.38 16.56
CA ALA A 28 -38.53 1.40 15.88
C ALA A 28 -37.13 1.33 16.51
N VAL A 29 -36.50 0.16 16.33
CA VAL A 29 -35.11 -0.10 16.69
C VAL A 29 -34.35 -0.41 15.42
N ILE A 30 -33.26 0.33 15.18
CA ILE A 30 -32.42 0.17 13.99
C ILE A 30 -30.97 -0.06 14.37
N GLU A 31 -30.36 -1.04 13.71
CA GLU A 31 -28.92 -1.20 13.62
C GLU A 31 -28.49 -0.95 12.17
N ALA A 32 -27.51 -0.08 11.96
CA ALA A 32 -27.01 0.23 10.63
C ALA A 32 -25.49 0.10 10.59
N TRP A 33 -24.95 -0.24 9.43
CA TRP A 33 -23.51 -0.29 9.16
C TRP A 33 -23.20 0.61 7.98
N LEU A 34 -22.37 1.62 8.20
CA LEU A 34 -22.02 2.64 7.20
C LEU A 34 -20.50 2.93 7.23
N PHE A 35 -20.00 3.75 6.31
CA PHE A 35 -18.55 3.96 6.10
C PHE A 35 -18.01 5.27 6.68
N GLU A 36 -18.81 5.98 7.47
CA GLU A 36 -18.43 7.18 8.20
C GLU A 36 -17.74 6.85 9.53
N ASP A 37 -16.86 7.75 9.97
CA ASP A 37 -16.21 7.64 11.27
C ASP A 37 -17.21 7.72 12.44
N GLU A 38 -16.73 7.42 13.64
CA GLU A 38 -17.55 7.29 14.84
C GLU A 38 -18.34 8.55 15.18
N GLU A 39 -17.70 9.73 15.16
CA GLU A 39 -18.35 10.97 15.61
C GLU A 39 -19.60 11.31 14.78
N PRO A 40 -19.58 11.32 13.42
CA PRO A 40 -20.80 11.43 12.62
C PRO A 40 -21.88 10.40 12.96
N ARG A 41 -21.50 9.12 13.12
CA ARG A 41 -22.45 8.05 13.46
C ARG A 41 -23.15 8.29 14.80
N ARG A 42 -22.41 8.69 15.84
CA ARG A 42 -22.99 9.01 17.16
C ARG A 42 -23.90 10.23 17.11
N ARG A 43 -23.58 11.26 16.32
CA ARG A 43 -24.48 12.42 16.14
C ARG A 43 -25.78 12.01 15.47
N ALA A 44 -25.73 11.17 14.44
CA ALA A 44 -26.91 10.64 13.77
C ALA A 44 -27.78 9.79 14.72
N GLU A 45 -27.18 8.94 15.56
CA GLU A 45 -27.90 8.20 16.61
C GLU A 45 -28.67 9.16 17.55
N GLY A 46 -28.06 10.27 17.94
CA GLY A 46 -28.71 11.30 18.77
C GLY A 46 -29.93 11.94 18.10
N LEU A 47 -29.81 12.31 16.82
CA LEU A 47 -30.93 12.88 16.05
C LEU A 47 -32.09 11.88 15.90
N LEU A 48 -31.78 10.61 15.66
CA LEU A 48 -32.80 9.55 15.59
C LEU A 48 -33.48 9.32 16.94
N ALA A 49 -32.72 9.40 18.04
CA ALA A 49 -33.28 9.30 19.39
C ALA A 49 -34.26 10.45 19.71
N GLU A 50 -33.97 11.68 19.26
CA GLU A 50 -34.89 12.82 19.37
C GLU A 50 -36.21 12.60 18.60
N ALA A 51 -36.16 11.90 17.47
CA ALA A 51 -37.33 11.46 16.71
C ALA A 51 -38.04 10.23 17.32
N GLY A 52 -37.51 9.66 18.41
CA GLY A 52 -38.06 8.49 19.09
C GLY A 52 -37.69 7.14 18.45
N VAL A 53 -36.62 7.09 17.66
CA VAL A 53 -36.04 5.88 17.07
C VAL A 53 -34.81 5.48 17.88
N LYS A 54 -34.72 4.21 18.30
CA LYS A 54 -33.52 3.70 18.98
C LYS A 54 -32.53 3.19 17.94
N ALA A 55 -31.46 3.93 17.69
CA ALA A 55 -30.48 3.60 16.67
C ALA A 55 -29.12 3.17 17.24
N ARG A 56 -28.45 2.23 16.57
CA ARG A 56 -27.01 1.98 16.71
C ARG A 56 -26.36 1.88 15.33
N ILE A 57 -25.45 2.78 15.03
CA ILE A 57 -24.78 2.88 13.73
C ILE A 57 -23.32 2.49 13.91
N ARG A 58 -22.90 1.42 13.24
CA ARG A 58 -21.57 0.80 13.31
C ARG A 58 -20.80 1.04 12.01
N SER A 59 -19.50 0.76 12.04
CA SER A 59 -18.68 0.78 10.84
C SER A 59 -18.93 -0.47 9.99
N ALA A 60 -19.19 -0.28 8.70
CA ALA A 60 -19.17 -1.34 7.69
C ALA A 60 -17.75 -1.75 7.28
N TYR A 61 -16.76 -0.92 7.58
CA TYR A 61 -15.35 -1.18 7.31
C TYR A 61 -14.65 -1.70 8.56
N LYS A 62 -14.01 -2.87 8.50
CA LYS A 62 -13.33 -3.52 9.65
C LYS A 62 -14.22 -3.61 10.92
N PRO A 63 -15.42 -4.18 10.82
CA PRO A 63 -16.43 -4.18 11.88
C PRO A 63 -15.93 -4.81 13.19
N LEU A 64 -15.12 -5.87 13.13
CA LEU A 64 -14.50 -6.47 14.32
C LEU A 64 -13.58 -5.51 15.06
N VAL A 65 -12.69 -4.82 14.34
CA VAL A 65 -11.76 -3.86 14.95
C VAL A 65 -12.54 -2.69 15.57
N HIS A 66 -13.52 -2.15 14.85
CA HIS A 66 -14.39 -1.10 15.39
C HIS A 66 -15.21 -1.56 16.61
N ALA A 67 -15.66 -2.82 16.67
CA ALA A 67 -16.34 -3.33 17.86
C ALA A 67 -15.45 -3.21 19.10
N PHE A 68 -14.16 -3.54 19.00
CA PHE A 68 -13.18 -3.35 20.10
C PHE A 68 -12.83 -1.89 20.39
N LEU A 69 -12.88 -1.02 19.38
CA LEU A 69 -12.60 0.40 19.55
C LEU A 69 -13.78 1.17 20.16
N GLU A 70 -15.02 0.70 19.97
CA GLU A 70 -16.23 1.50 20.19
C GLU A 70 -17.26 0.88 21.14
N GLU A 71 -17.28 -0.44 21.32
CA GLU A 71 -18.38 -1.14 22.00
C GLU A 71 -17.94 -2.14 23.06
N ILE A 72 -16.90 -2.93 22.77
CA ILE A 72 -16.39 -3.96 23.66
C ILE A 72 -15.46 -3.31 24.68
N ASP A 73 -15.73 -3.59 25.96
CA ASP A 73 -14.88 -3.14 27.06
C ASP A 73 -13.52 -3.85 27.01
N THR A 74 -12.44 -3.10 26.77
CA THR A 74 -11.08 -3.63 26.70
C THR A 74 -10.35 -3.55 28.05
N ALA A 75 -10.94 -2.91 29.06
CA ALA A 75 -10.30 -2.72 30.35
C ALA A 75 -10.17 -4.04 31.11
N GLY A 76 -8.93 -4.41 31.42
CA GLY A 76 -8.65 -5.64 32.17
C GLY A 76 -8.87 -6.93 31.38
N LEU A 77 -8.88 -6.85 30.05
CA LEU A 77 -8.96 -8.02 29.18
C LEU A 77 -7.74 -8.92 29.39
N ALA A 78 -7.98 -10.23 29.56
CA ALA A 78 -6.93 -11.24 29.75
C ALA A 78 -6.77 -12.10 28.48
N ARG A 79 -7.88 -12.53 27.90
CA ARG A 79 -7.91 -13.39 26.72
C ARG A 79 -9.09 -13.06 25.83
N VAL A 80 -8.88 -13.16 24.53
CA VAL A 80 -9.90 -13.04 23.48
C VAL A 80 -9.81 -14.24 22.57
N ALA A 81 -10.89 -15.00 22.44
CA ALA A 81 -11.05 -16.01 21.42
C ALA A 81 -11.99 -15.48 20.33
N ILE A 82 -11.54 -15.49 19.08
CA ILE A 82 -12.27 -14.95 17.94
C ILE A 82 -12.46 -16.07 16.91
N ARG A 83 -13.71 -16.44 16.65
CA ARG A 83 -14.05 -17.32 15.54
C ARG A 83 -14.46 -16.44 14.36
N TYR A 84 -13.60 -16.33 13.35
CA TYR A 84 -13.84 -15.46 12.19
C TYR A 84 -14.59 -16.20 11.08
N PRO A 85 -15.47 -15.53 10.32
CA PRO A 85 -16.25 -16.20 9.31
C PRO A 85 -15.39 -16.68 8.13
N VAL A 86 -15.74 -17.82 7.55
CA VAL A 86 -15.13 -18.38 6.34
C VAL A 86 -16.24 -18.59 5.31
N HIS A 87 -16.26 -17.73 4.29
CA HIS A 87 -17.32 -17.69 3.30
C HIS A 87 -16.83 -18.22 1.95
N GLU A 88 -17.63 -19.03 1.26
CA GLU A 88 -17.26 -19.67 -0.02
C GLU A 88 -16.88 -18.69 -1.14
N GLY A 89 -17.45 -17.48 -1.11
CA GLY A 89 -17.18 -16.39 -2.04
C GLY A 89 -15.97 -15.50 -1.70
N ALA A 90 -15.12 -15.89 -0.74
CA ALA A 90 -13.94 -15.13 -0.34
C ALA A 90 -12.74 -16.06 -0.08
N ASP A 91 -11.54 -15.49 -0.10
CA ASP A 91 -10.36 -16.20 0.37
C ASP A 91 -10.55 -16.62 1.86
N PRO A 92 -10.18 -17.86 2.26
CA PRO A 92 -10.33 -18.32 3.63
C PRO A 92 -9.70 -17.43 4.71
N ILE A 93 -8.66 -16.65 4.38
CA ILE A 93 -8.01 -15.72 5.32
C ILE A 93 -8.55 -14.29 5.26
N ARG A 94 -9.52 -13.97 4.40
CA ARG A 94 -10.02 -12.58 4.23
C ARG A 94 -10.46 -11.94 5.55
N PHE A 95 -11.27 -12.63 6.34
CA PHE A 95 -11.79 -12.11 7.61
C PHE A 95 -10.77 -12.18 8.75
N LEU A 96 -9.79 -13.09 8.64
CA LEU A 96 -8.63 -13.11 9.53
C LEU A 96 -7.75 -11.88 9.28
N SER A 97 -7.42 -11.59 8.02
CA SER A 97 -6.65 -10.41 7.61
C SER A 97 -7.37 -9.11 7.99
N GLU A 98 -8.69 -9.02 7.79
CA GLU A 98 -9.49 -7.85 8.21
C GLU A 98 -9.40 -7.56 9.72
N ALA A 99 -9.05 -8.54 10.56
CA ALA A 99 -8.86 -8.34 11.98
C ALA A 99 -7.54 -7.64 12.33
N TYR A 100 -6.58 -7.53 11.41
CA TYR A 100 -5.33 -6.82 11.65
C TYR A 100 -5.59 -5.32 11.96
N PRO A 101 -4.86 -4.67 12.88
CA PRO A 101 -3.80 -5.16 13.76
C PRO A 101 -4.32 -5.51 15.17
N LEU A 102 -5.55 -6.01 15.33
CA LEU A 102 -6.27 -6.10 16.61
C LEU A 102 -5.45 -6.62 17.81
N PRO A 103 -4.68 -7.73 17.74
CA PRO A 103 -3.84 -8.20 18.84
C PRO A 103 -2.88 -7.14 19.40
N ALA A 104 -2.38 -6.25 18.55
CA ALA A 104 -1.49 -5.18 18.97
C ALA A 104 -2.21 -4.02 19.66
N LEU A 105 -3.54 -3.90 19.49
CA LEU A 105 -4.36 -2.86 20.11
C LEU A 105 -4.83 -3.24 21.52
N LEU A 106 -4.75 -4.52 21.92
CA LEU A 106 -5.38 -5.06 23.13
C LEU A 106 -4.45 -5.20 24.36
N ASP A 107 -3.44 -4.34 24.49
CA ASP A 107 -2.56 -4.18 25.68
C ASP A 107 -2.14 -5.48 26.39
N GLY A 108 -1.66 -6.45 25.61
CA GLY A 108 -1.08 -7.71 26.13
C GLY A 108 -2.09 -8.80 26.50
N GLY A 109 -3.37 -8.65 26.19
CA GLY A 109 -4.32 -9.77 26.20
C GLY A 109 -3.95 -10.84 25.17
N GLU A 110 -4.09 -12.11 25.51
CA GLU A 110 -3.88 -13.21 24.56
C GLU A 110 -5.02 -13.20 23.54
N VAL A 111 -4.70 -13.10 22.25
CA VAL A 111 -5.69 -13.15 21.16
C VAL A 111 -5.49 -14.42 20.35
N ALA A 112 -6.54 -15.23 20.26
CA ALA A 112 -6.56 -16.45 19.47
C ALA A 112 -7.63 -16.36 18.38
N PHE A 113 -7.26 -16.78 17.17
CA PHE A 113 -8.15 -16.84 16.02
C PHE A 113 -8.45 -18.30 15.65
N GLU A 114 -9.72 -18.58 15.38
CA GLU A 114 -10.19 -19.87 14.89
C GLU A 114 -11.17 -19.66 13.74
N THR A 115 -11.30 -20.65 12.84
CA THR A 115 -12.31 -20.58 11.77
C THR A 115 -13.71 -20.79 12.34
N GLY A 116 -14.64 -19.91 11.97
CA GLY A 116 -16.06 -19.95 12.30
C GLY A 116 -16.95 -20.46 11.16
N GLY A 117 -18.23 -20.07 11.20
CA GLY A 117 -19.22 -20.38 10.17
C GLY A 117 -19.13 -19.47 8.93
N ALA A 118 -20.07 -19.65 8.00
CA ALA A 118 -20.17 -18.83 6.77
C ALA A 118 -21.18 -17.67 6.90
N ASP A 119 -21.73 -17.43 8.09
CA ASP A 119 -22.82 -16.51 8.41
C ASP A 119 -22.39 -15.04 8.55
N LEU A 120 -21.16 -14.70 8.14
CA LEU A 120 -20.59 -13.35 8.19
C LEU A 120 -20.59 -12.74 9.60
N ILE A 121 -20.48 -13.58 10.63
CA ILE A 121 -20.43 -13.17 12.03
C ILE A 121 -19.08 -13.60 12.61
N TYR A 122 -18.45 -12.68 13.32
CA TYR A 122 -17.36 -13.01 14.25
C TYR A 122 -17.96 -13.39 15.60
N ASP A 123 -17.72 -14.62 16.06
CA ASP A 123 -17.99 -14.99 17.46
C ASP A 123 -16.81 -14.55 18.31
N VAL A 124 -17.03 -13.66 19.28
CA VAL A 124 -15.99 -13.11 20.14
C VAL A 124 -16.27 -13.46 21.58
N ARG A 125 -15.33 -14.15 22.22
CA ARG A 125 -15.37 -14.43 23.66
C ARG A 125 -14.25 -13.68 24.36
N CYS A 126 -14.64 -12.79 25.26
CA CYS A 126 -13.75 -11.98 26.08
C CYS A 126 -13.70 -12.53 27.51
N GLU A 127 -12.50 -12.81 28.00
CA GLU A 127 -12.24 -13.21 29.39
C GLU A 127 -11.41 -12.12 30.08
N TYR A 128 -11.87 -11.67 31.24
CA TYR A 128 -11.29 -10.55 31.98
C TYR A 128 -10.51 -11.03 33.20
N ARG A 129 -9.52 -10.24 33.64
CA ARG A 129 -8.65 -10.55 34.79
C ARG A 129 -9.41 -10.64 36.12
N ASP A 130 -10.60 -10.06 36.21
CA ASP A 130 -11.50 -10.14 37.36
C ASP A 130 -12.41 -11.39 37.34
N GLY A 131 -12.30 -12.23 36.32
CA GLY A 131 -13.10 -13.44 36.13
C GLY A 131 -14.41 -13.22 35.36
N ARG A 132 -14.74 -11.98 34.96
CA ARG A 132 -15.88 -11.73 34.06
C ARG A 132 -15.63 -12.41 32.70
N VAL A 133 -16.72 -12.85 32.09
CA VAL A 133 -16.74 -13.37 30.72
C VAL A 133 -17.87 -12.68 29.96
N ALA A 134 -17.60 -12.27 28.73
CA ALA A 134 -18.59 -11.71 27.83
C ALA A 134 -18.47 -12.34 26.44
N ASP A 135 -19.60 -12.74 25.88
CA ASP A 135 -19.69 -13.25 24.51
C ASP A 135 -20.37 -12.19 23.64
N HIS A 136 -19.82 -11.94 22.45
CA HIS A 136 -20.31 -10.96 21.48
C HIS A 136 -20.41 -11.61 20.10
N ALA A 137 -21.45 -11.23 19.35
CA ALA A 137 -21.58 -11.54 17.93
C ALA A 137 -21.39 -10.26 17.13
N VAL A 138 -20.35 -10.20 16.29
CA VAL A 138 -20.05 -9.01 15.48
C VAL A 138 -20.33 -9.32 14.02
N PHE A 139 -21.44 -8.78 13.50
CA PHE A 139 -21.82 -8.92 12.10
C PHE A 139 -20.89 -8.14 11.18
N ALA A 140 -20.44 -8.78 10.10
CA ALA A 140 -19.55 -8.23 9.09
C ALA A 140 -20.28 -8.02 7.76
N PRO A 141 -20.85 -6.83 7.51
CA PRO A 141 -21.77 -6.61 6.40
C PRO A 141 -21.04 -6.71 5.06
N ASN A 142 -21.28 -7.82 4.36
CA ASN A 142 -20.73 -8.06 3.05
C ASN A 142 -21.82 -8.56 2.11
N ARG A 143 -21.65 -8.27 0.82
CA ARG A 143 -22.54 -8.72 -0.24
C ARG A 143 -21.73 -9.36 -1.35
N LEU A 144 -22.19 -10.52 -1.82
CA LEU A 144 -21.65 -11.14 -3.03
C LEU A 144 -22.06 -10.30 -4.24
N ARG A 145 -21.08 -9.85 -5.02
CA ARG A 145 -21.26 -9.04 -6.22
C ARG A 145 -20.45 -9.64 -7.37
N THR A 146 -20.81 -9.33 -8.60
CA THR A 146 -19.94 -9.56 -9.77
C THR A 146 -19.02 -8.35 -9.91
N ASN A 147 -17.70 -8.59 -9.93
CA ASN A 147 -16.71 -7.54 -10.06
C ASN A 147 -16.54 -7.06 -11.52
N HIS A 148 -15.63 -6.10 -11.72
CA HIS A 148 -15.37 -5.45 -13.02
C HIS A 148 -14.73 -6.38 -14.07
N ILE A 149 -14.28 -7.59 -13.71
CA ILE A 149 -13.82 -8.64 -14.64
C ILE A 149 -14.78 -9.83 -14.74
N GLY A 150 -16.02 -9.69 -14.25
CA GLY A 150 -17.05 -10.71 -14.37
C GLY A 150 -16.95 -11.87 -13.35
N GLN A 151 -16.16 -11.73 -12.29
CA GLN A 151 -15.97 -12.77 -11.27
C GLN A 151 -16.74 -12.45 -9.98
N PRO A 152 -17.18 -13.47 -9.22
CA PRO A 152 -17.74 -13.26 -7.89
C PRO A 152 -16.73 -12.60 -6.94
N SER A 153 -17.21 -11.67 -6.13
CA SER A 153 -16.42 -10.96 -5.12
C SER A 153 -17.31 -10.66 -3.91
N LEU A 154 -16.90 -11.11 -2.74
CA LEU A 154 -17.54 -10.73 -1.47
C LEU A 154 -17.01 -9.36 -1.04
N ALA A 155 -17.82 -8.32 -1.24
CA ALA A 155 -17.44 -6.94 -0.97
C ALA A 155 -18.11 -6.42 0.30
N CYS A 156 -17.42 -5.53 1.03
CA CYS A 156 -18.02 -4.80 2.14
C CYS A 156 -19.21 -3.98 1.62
N ALA A 157 -20.28 -3.92 2.40
CA ALA A 157 -21.50 -3.23 2.01
C ALA A 157 -22.10 -2.46 3.19
N GLY A 158 -22.84 -1.39 2.91
CA GLY A 158 -23.74 -0.86 3.92
C GLY A 158 -24.88 -1.83 4.21
N TRP A 159 -25.44 -1.76 5.41
CA TRP A 159 -26.47 -2.69 5.87
C TRP A 159 -27.41 -2.05 6.88
N ILE A 160 -28.67 -2.45 6.86
CA ILE A 160 -29.67 -2.07 7.87
C ILE A 160 -30.35 -3.32 8.40
N LYS A 161 -30.46 -3.39 9.72
CA LYS A 161 -31.36 -4.28 10.44
C LYS A 161 -32.35 -3.42 11.22
N ALA A 162 -33.63 -3.71 11.11
CA ALA A 162 -34.65 -2.95 11.84
C ALA A 162 -35.76 -3.84 12.36
N THR A 163 -36.23 -3.51 13.56
CA THR A 163 -37.31 -4.22 14.27
C THR A 163 -38.26 -3.21 14.89
N ASN A 164 -39.43 -3.68 15.35
CA ASN A 164 -40.51 -2.82 15.88
C ASN A 164 -40.96 -1.74 14.89
N LEU A 165 -41.09 -2.13 13.62
CA LEU A 165 -41.53 -1.22 12.57
C LEU A 165 -43.02 -0.86 12.71
N PRO A 166 -43.45 0.29 12.14
CA PRO A 166 -44.85 0.69 12.13
C PRO A 166 -45.76 -0.36 11.48
N ASP A 167 -47.04 -0.33 11.85
CA ASP A 167 -48.10 -1.16 11.26
C ASP A 167 -47.81 -2.68 11.26
N GLU A 168 -47.03 -3.16 12.24
CA GLU A 168 -46.61 -4.57 12.34
C GLU A 168 -45.85 -5.06 11.09
N ALA A 169 -45.14 -4.16 10.41
CA ALA A 169 -44.31 -4.50 9.26
C ALA A 169 -43.19 -5.50 9.66
N PRO A 170 -42.80 -6.42 8.76
CA PRO A 170 -41.78 -7.43 9.05
C PRO A 170 -40.41 -6.79 9.26
N ASP A 171 -39.61 -7.39 10.14
CA ASP A 171 -38.23 -6.97 10.41
C ASP A 171 -37.40 -6.87 9.12
N TRP A 172 -36.52 -5.87 9.05
CA TRP A 172 -35.58 -5.68 7.95
C TRP A 172 -34.22 -6.29 8.30
N ASP A 173 -33.59 -6.93 7.33
CA ASP A 173 -32.20 -7.40 7.39
C ASP A 173 -31.65 -7.43 5.95
N GLU A 174 -31.27 -6.25 5.45
CA GLU A 174 -30.97 -6.08 4.03
C GLU A 174 -29.81 -5.11 3.73
N PRO A 175 -29.15 -5.26 2.56
CA PRO A 175 -28.12 -4.33 2.12
C PRO A 175 -28.66 -2.91 1.98
N PHE A 176 -27.91 -1.93 2.47
CA PHE A 176 -28.22 -0.51 2.33
C PHE A 176 -27.11 0.18 1.52
N GLU A 177 -27.45 0.64 0.33
CA GLU A 177 -26.45 1.20 -0.59
C GLU A 177 -25.86 2.53 -0.07
N THR A 178 -24.53 2.59 0.05
CA THR A 178 -23.82 3.78 0.53
C THR A 178 -23.26 4.65 -0.60
N GLU A 179 -22.98 5.93 -0.33
CA GLU A 179 -22.40 6.85 -1.31
C GLU A 179 -21.01 6.40 -1.78
N ILE A 180 -20.21 5.77 -0.91
CA ILE A 180 -18.87 5.30 -1.27
C ILE A 180 -18.95 4.11 -2.24
N GLU A 181 -19.89 3.19 -2.02
CA GLU A 181 -20.19 2.11 -2.97
C GLU A 181 -20.66 2.70 -4.31
N ARG A 182 -21.56 3.69 -4.29
CA ARG A 182 -22.07 4.34 -5.51
C ARG A 182 -20.97 5.09 -6.28
N VAL A 183 -20.06 5.76 -5.57
CA VAL A 183 -18.88 6.41 -6.18
C VAL A 183 -18.01 5.38 -6.88
N PHE A 184 -17.62 4.29 -6.19
CA PHE A 184 -16.80 3.23 -6.76
C PHE A 184 -17.46 2.63 -8.01
N GLN A 185 -18.73 2.23 -7.90
CA GLN A 185 -19.47 1.61 -8.99
C GLN A 185 -19.64 2.55 -10.19
N ALA A 186 -19.96 3.84 -9.95
CA ALA A 186 -20.12 4.80 -11.03
C ALA A 186 -18.80 5.09 -11.76
N ALA A 187 -17.69 5.22 -11.03
CA ALA A 187 -16.36 5.42 -11.61
C ALA A 187 -15.95 4.20 -12.47
N MET A 188 -16.06 2.99 -11.92
CA MET A 188 -15.76 1.76 -12.66
C MET A 188 -16.68 1.56 -13.85
N HIS A 189 -17.97 1.87 -13.73
CA HIS A 189 -18.90 1.80 -14.86
C HIS A 189 -18.51 2.78 -15.98
N ALA A 190 -18.14 4.02 -15.64
CA ALA A 190 -17.71 5.01 -16.63
C ALA A 190 -16.43 4.58 -17.37
N LEU A 191 -15.50 3.92 -16.66
CA LEU A 191 -14.26 3.41 -17.26
C LEU A 191 -14.50 2.17 -18.13
N THR A 192 -15.29 1.21 -17.65
CA THR A 192 -15.49 -0.07 -18.36
C THR A 192 -16.41 0.03 -19.58
N THR A 193 -17.25 1.05 -19.65
CA THR A 193 -18.14 1.31 -20.80
C THR A 193 -17.60 2.34 -21.79
N HIS A 194 -16.47 2.98 -21.47
CA HIS A 194 -15.83 3.91 -22.39
C HIS A 194 -15.26 3.16 -23.61
N ASP A 195 -15.37 3.77 -24.79
CA ASP A 195 -14.81 3.24 -26.03
C ASP A 195 -13.31 3.56 -26.12
N TRP A 196 -12.49 2.71 -25.51
CA TRP A 196 -11.03 2.86 -25.50
C TRP A 196 -10.40 2.51 -26.85
N PRO A 197 -9.31 3.19 -27.24
CA PRO A 197 -8.57 2.84 -28.46
C PRO A 197 -8.05 1.39 -28.40
N GLN A 198 -7.80 0.81 -29.58
CA GLN A 198 -7.37 -0.59 -29.68
C GLN A 198 -5.93 -0.82 -29.18
N GLN A 199 -5.08 0.20 -29.21
CA GLN A 199 -3.65 0.08 -28.91
C GLN A 199 -3.28 0.82 -27.61
N GLU A 200 -2.32 0.26 -26.89
CA GLU A 200 -1.70 0.87 -25.72
C GLU A 200 -0.68 1.95 -26.13
N PRO A 201 -0.50 3.03 -25.34
CA PRO A 201 -1.29 3.37 -24.17
C PRO A 201 -2.70 3.88 -24.51
N TYR A 202 -3.69 3.54 -23.68
CA TYR A 202 -5.08 3.88 -23.96
C TYR A 202 -5.42 5.35 -23.67
N ALA A 203 -4.71 5.96 -22.73
CA ALA A 203 -4.71 7.40 -22.47
C ALA A 203 -3.36 7.84 -21.91
N ALA A 204 -3.11 9.15 -21.85
CA ALA A 204 -1.97 9.69 -21.11
C ALA A 204 -2.25 9.61 -19.59
N THR A 205 -3.30 10.30 -19.12
CA THR A 205 -3.73 10.23 -17.72
C THR A 205 -5.23 9.95 -17.61
N ILE A 206 -5.58 8.99 -16.76
CA ILE A 206 -6.94 8.64 -16.34
C ILE A 206 -7.13 9.20 -14.94
N ALA A 207 -7.64 10.43 -14.84
CA ALA A 207 -7.84 11.12 -13.56
C ALA A 207 -9.19 10.77 -12.95
N ILE A 208 -9.19 10.37 -11.67
CA ILE A 208 -10.37 10.01 -10.90
C ILE A 208 -10.37 10.87 -9.62
N ASP A 209 -10.97 12.04 -9.69
CA ASP A 209 -11.04 12.96 -8.56
C ASP A 209 -12.30 12.66 -7.74
N VAL A 210 -12.14 12.39 -6.44
CA VAL A 210 -13.27 12.14 -5.52
C VAL A 210 -13.18 13.07 -4.32
N THR A 211 -14.30 13.62 -3.91
CA THR A 211 -14.44 14.31 -2.62
C THR A 211 -15.53 13.61 -1.83
N ILE A 212 -15.18 13.04 -0.68
CA ILE A 212 -16.10 12.20 0.09
C ILE A 212 -15.79 12.27 1.59
N ALA A 213 -16.82 12.11 2.42
CA ALA A 213 -16.63 11.81 3.84
C ALA A 213 -16.05 10.39 4.02
N GLY A 214 -15.74 10.00 5.24
CA GLY A 214 -15.24 8.65 5.49
C GLY A 214 -14.53 8.55 6.82
N ILE A 215 -13.73 7.51 6.96
CA ILE A 215 -12.88 7.24 8.12
C ILE A 215 -11.47 7.75 7.78
N GLU A 216 -10.84 8.41 8.74
CA GLU A 216 -9.41 8.73 8.72
C GLU A 216 -8.90 8.72 10.17
N ARG A 217 -8.57 7.54 10.68
CA ARG A 217 -8.31 7.31 12.10
C ARG A 217 -6.97 6.59 12.32
N SER A 218 -6.04 7.24 13.03
CA SER A 218 -4.84 6.53 13.51
C SER A 218 -5.22 5.54 14.60
N LEU A 219 -4.61 4.35 14.56
CA LEU A 219 -4.88 3.28 15.54
C LEU A 219 -3.91 3.29 16.74
N GLY A 220 -2.94 4.21 16.78
CA GLY A 220 -1.98 4.31 17.88
C GLY A 220 -0.95 3.17 17.96
N TYR A 221 -0.90 2.29 16.96
CA TYR A 221 0.10 1.24 16.82
C TYR A 221 0.91 1.42 15.54
N GLY A 222 2.23 1.59 15.65
CA GLY A 222 3.09 1.79 14.47
C GLY A 222 2.62 2.94 13.58
N ASP A 223 2.60 2.71 12.27
CA ASP A 223 2.07 3.64 11.28
C ASP A 223 0.61 3.33 10.88
N GLU A 224 -0.07 2.43 11.58
CA GLU A 224 -1.42 1.98 11.24
C GLU A 224 -2.46 3.10 11.25
N VAL A 225 -3.13 3.25 10.11
CA VAL A 225 -4.22 4.18 9.88
C VAL A 225 -5.38 3.41 9.25
N MET A 226 -6.57 3.66 9.75
CA MET A 226 -7.80 3.19 9.15
C MET A 226 -8.35 4.31 8.27
N SER A 227 -8.33 4.12 6.95
CA SER A 227 -8.84 5.12 6.00
C SER A 227 -9.70 4.50 4.90
N THR A 228 -10.99 4.87 4.86
CA THR A 228 -11.85 4.48 3.72
C THR A 228 -11.54 5.28 2.47
N ARG A 229 -10.84 6.42 2.59
CA ARG A 229 -10.39 7.23 1.46
C ARG A 229 -9.19 6.61 0.77
N GLU A 230 -8.22 6.12 1.54
CA GLU A 230 -7.12 5.31 1.01
C GLU A 230 -7.63 4.02 0.40
N ALA A 231 -8.50 3.30 1.11
CA ALA A 231 -9.09 2.06 0.61
C ALA A 231 -9.81 2.27 -0.74
N LEU A 232 -10.54 3.40 -0.90
CA LEU A 232 -11.16 3.77 -2.18
C LEU A 232 -10.13 4.13 -3.26
N HIS A 233 -9.04 4.82 -2.92
CA HIS A 233 -7.93 5.09 -3.84
C HIS A 233 -7.38 3.79 -4.42
N GLU A 234 -7.05 2.86 -3.52
CA GLU A 234 -6.48 1.55 -3.84
C GLU A 234 -7.45 0.70 -4.65
N ASP A 235 -8.73 0.66 -4.25
CA ASP A 235 -9.78 -0.03 -5.00
C ASP A 235 -9.92 0.52 -6.43
N LEU A 236 -9.98 1.84 -6.61
CA LEU A 236 -10.12 2.45 -7.93
C LEU A 236 -8.88 2.22 -8.80
N TYR A 237 -7.68 2.35 -8.25
CA TYR A 237 -6.44 2.13 -8.98
C TYR A 237 -6.34 0.68 -9.50
N PHE A 238 -6.38 -0.29 -8.58
CA PHE A 238 -6.18 -1.69 -8.95
C PHE A 238 -7.36 -2.27 -9.73
N SER A 239 -8.60 -1.87 -9.45
CA SER A 239 -9.76 -2.34 -10.24
C SER A 239 -9.70 -1.84 -11.69
N THR A 240 -9.21 -0.61 -11.90
CA THR A 240 -9.00 -0.07 -13.24
C THR A 240 -7.90 -0.84 -13.97
N LEU A 241 -6.79 -1.13 -13.27
CA LEU A 241 -5.68 -1.90 -13.81
C LEU A 241 -6.09 -3.34 -14.18
N GLU A 242 -6.76 -4.04 -13.26
CA GLU A 242 -7.32 -5.38 -13.45
C GLU A 242 -8.26 -5.45 -14.65
N TRP A 243 -9.11 -4.45 -14.83
CA TRP A 243 -9.99 -4.37 -15.99
C TRP A 243 -9.21 -4.23 -17.30
N PHE A 244 -8.16 -3.40 -17.34
CA PHE A 244 -7.31 -3.28 -18.53
C PHE A 244 -6.53 -4.55 -18.84
N HIS A 245 -6.06 -5.29 -17.83
CA HIS A 245 -5.49 -6.64 -18.02
C HIS A 245 -6.49 -7.57 -18.68
N HIS A 246 -7.70 -7.63 -18.13
CA HIS A 246 -8.77 -8.48 -18.65
C HIS A 246 -9.13 -8.11 -20.08
N ARG A 247 -9.29 -6.82 -20.38
CA ARG A 247 -9.56 -6.31 -21.74
C ARG A 247 -8.44 -6.68 -22.72
N ALA A 248 -7.18 -6.61 -22.28
CA ALA A 248 -6.02 -6.97 -23.10
C ALA A 248 -5.80 -8.48 -23.22
N GLY A 249 -6.58 -9.31 -22.51
CA GLY A 249 -6.39 -10.77 -22.47
C GLY A 249 -5.09 -11.20 -21.77
N ARG A 250 -4.56 -10.37 -20.87
CA ARG A 250 -3.31 -10.60 -20.14
C ARG A 250 -3.60 -11.15 -18.74
N ALA A 251 -2.63 -11.88 -18.19
CA ALA A 251 -2.67 -12.27 -16.77
C ALA A 251 -2.59 -11.02 -15.88
N LEU A 252 -3.14 -11.11 -14.66
CA LEU A 252 -3.18 -9.98 -13.71
C LEU A 252 -1.80 -9.61 -13.15
N ASP A 253 -0.84 -10.54 -13.23
CA ASP A 253 0.55 -10.34 -12.83
C ASP A 253 1.46 -9.86 -13.98
N ASP A 254 0.91 -9.58 -15.17
CA ASP A 254 1.67 -9.06 -16.30
C ASP A 254 2.16 -7.62 -16.03
N ARG A 255 3.43 -7.47 -15.70
CA ARG A 255 4.03 -6.16 -15.38
C ARG A 255 4.31 -5.27 -16.61
N THR A 256 3.95 -5.71 -17.83
CA THR A 256 4.22 -4.99 -19.09
C THR A 256 3.04 -4.17 -19.63
N LEU A 257 1.84 -4.30 -19.04
CA LEU A 257 0.64 -3.58 -19.50
C LEU A 257 0.84 -2.05 -19.40
N ARG A 258 0.47 -1.32 -20.45
CA ARG A 258 0.57 0.14 -20.50
C ARG A 258 -0.80 0.80 -20.66
N PRO A 259 -1.63 0.90 -19.60
CA PRO A 259 -2.93 1.55 -19.73
C PRO A 259 -2.86 3.09 -19.84
N GLY A 260 -1.72 3.68 -19.47
CA GLY A 260 -1.60 5.09 -19.12
C GLY A 260 -1.55 5.31 -17.61
N GLN A 261 -1.37 6.54 -17.17
CA GLN A 261 -1.27 6.88 -15.75
C GLN A 261 -2.67 6.91 -15.11
N ILE A 262 -3.00 5.90 -14.29
CA ILE A 262 -4.26 5.84 -13.53
C ILE A 262 -4.07 6.61 -12.22
N VAL A 263 -4.89 7.64 -12.00
CA VAL A 263 -4.67 8.60 -10.92
C VAL A 263 -5.96 8.88 -10.14
N PRO A 264 -6.26 8.06 -9.11
CA PRO A 264 -7.24 8.41 -8.10
C PRO A 264 -6.70 9.51 -7.17
N ASP A 265 -7.49 10.55 -6.91
CA ASP A 265 -7.19 11.62 -5.95
C ASP A 265 -8.42 11.78 -5.05
N ILE A 266 -8.38 11.12 -3.88
CA ILE A 266 -9.50 10.98 -2.96
C ILE A 266 -9.32 11.98 -1.80
N ARG A 267 -10.14 13.03 -1.78
CA ARG A 267 -10.03 14.13 -0.83
C ARG A 267 -11.14 14.10 0.20
N ALA A 268 -10.85 14.61 1.39
CA ALA A 268 -11.84 14.79 2.44
C ALA A 268 -12.95 15.76 1.98
N GLY A 269 -14.19 15.34 2.16
CA GLY A 269 -15.40 16.08 1.83
C GLY A 269 -16.34 16.25 3.04
N LYS A 270 -17.38 17.07 2.85
CA LYS A 270 -18.53 17.18 3.77
C LYS A 270 -19.82 17.15 2.96
N GLY A 271 -20.85 16.47 3.48
CA GLY A 271 -22.13 16.29 2.79
C GLY A 271 -21.99 15.39 1.57
N GLU A 272 -22.58 15.79 0.44
CA GLU A 272 -22.58 15.00 -0.80
C GLU A 272 -21.18 14.57 -1.25
N ALA A 273 -21.05 13.29 -1.57
CA ALA A 273 -19.89 12.78 -2.27
C ALA A 273 -19.89 13.29 -3.72
N ARG A 274 -18.71 13.57 -4.27
CA ARG A 274 -18.53 13.99 -5.66
C ARG A 274 -17.49 13.12 -6.33
N VAL A 275 -17.75 12.71 -7.56
CA VAL A 275 -16.81 11.98 -8.40
C VAL A 275 -16.71 12.62 -9.77
N HIS A 276 -15.48 12.82 -10.22
CA HIS A 276 -15.15 13.32 -11.54
C HIS A 276 -14.11 12.41 -12.18
N VAL A 277 -14.44 11.82 -13.33
CA VAL A 277 -13.52 10.98 -14.11
C VAL A 277 -13.23 11.68 -15.43
N ALA A 278 -11.96 11.90 -15.74
CA ALA A 278 -11.55 12.56 -16.97
C ALA A 278 -10.23 12.04 -17.54
N LEU A 279 -10.14 12.03 -18.87
CA LEU A 279 -8.91 11.80 -19.61
C LEU A 279 -8.19 13.13 -19.81
N ARG A 280 -6.92 13.17 -19.41
CA ARG A 280 -6.05 14.34 -19.51
C ARG A 280 -4.81 13.99 -20.34
N ALA A 281 -4.32 14.96 -21.10
CA ALA A 281 -3.01 14.86 -21.71
C ALA A 281 -1.94 15.14 -20.64
N PHE A 282 -0.72 14.66 -20.84
CA PHE A 282 0.41 15.09 -20.01
C PHE A 282 0.55 16.61 -20.08
N ALA A 283 0.67 17.23 -18.92
CA ALA A 283 0.99 18.65 -18.82
C ALA A 283 2.51 18.82 -18.79
N SER A 284 2.99 20.06 -18.93
CA SER A 284 4.39 20.35 -18.64
C SER A 284 4.74 19.88 -17.22
N PRO A 285 5.83 19.12 -17.03
CA PRO A 285 6.26 18.63 -15.73
C PRO A 285 6.27 19.73 -14.67
N ARG A 286 5.65 19.44 -13.53
CA ARG A 286 5.70 20.28 -12.33
C ARG A 286 6.06 19.38 -11.17
N ASP A 287 7.00 19.85 -10.37
CA ASP A 287 7.43 19.14 -9.18
C ASP A 287 6.80 19.81 -7.97
N PRO A 288 6.06 19.04 -7.13
CA PRO A 288 5.52 19.54 -5.88
C PRO A 288 6.62 20.13 -5.00
N ALA A 289 6.33 21.27 -4.37
CA ALA A 289 7.27 21.89 -3.45
C ALA A 289 7.39 21.03 -2.19
N ARG A 290 8.61 20.58 -1.88
CA ARG A 290 8.93 19.92 -0.61
C ARG A 290 9.99 20.73 0.15
N PRO A 291 9.93 20.79 1.50
CA PRO A 291 10.95 21.47 2.27
C PRO A 291 12.34 20.88 2.00
N LEU A 292 13.35 21.74 1.93
CA LEU A 292 14.74 21.29 1.90
C LEU A 292 15.09 20.64 3.24
N GLN A 293 15.81 19.52 3.17
CA GLN A 293 16.16 18.72 4.35
C GLN A 293 17.66 18.42 4.37
N ASP A 294 18.23 18.19 5.55
CA ASP A 294 19.55 17.56 5.65
C ASP A 294 19.40 16.07 5.31
N MET A 295 20.05 15.60 4.24
CA MET A 295 19.98 14.21 3.80
C MET A 295 20.44 13.20 4.87
N GLU A 296 21.24 13.60 5.85
CA GLU A 296 21.62 12.72 6.96
C GLU A 296 20.51 12.52 8.00
N ARG A 297 19.51 13.42 8.02
CA ARG A 297 18.47 13.50 9.04
C ARG A 297 17.09 13.79 8.45
N ALA A 298 16.86 13.43 7.20
CA ALA A 298 15.61 13.72 6.51
C ALA A 298 14.44 13.05 7.24
N ASP A 299 13.37 13.80 7.45
CA ASP A 299 12.14 13.35 8.12
C ASP A 299 11.05 12.93 7.12
N ALA A 300 11.27 13.21 5.84
CA ALA A 300 10.38 12.85 4.74
C ALA A 300 11.18 12.74 3.44
N ALA A 301 10.54 12.20 2.41
CA ALA A 301 11.07 12.17 1.05
C ALA A 301 11.44 13.59 0.56
N PRO A 302 12.70 13.86 0.15
CA PRO A 302 13.10 15.15 -0.42
C PRO A 302 12.36 15.49 -1.73
N GLY A 303 12.43 16.75 -2.18
CA GLY A 303 11.93 17.11 -3.52
C GLY A 303 12.91 16.71 -4.62
N LEU A 304 12.41 16.47 -5.85
CA LEU A 304 13.27 16.22 -7.02
C LEU A 304 14.34 17.31 -7.23
N PRO A 305 14.05 18.62 -7.08
CA PRO A 305 15.08 19.65 -7.21
C PRO A 305 16.23 19.50 -6.19
N GLN A 306 15.92 19.07 -4.96
CA GLN A 306 16.96 18.79 -3.98
C GLN A 306 17.78 17.57 -4.41
N ILE A 307 17.12 16.47 -4.80
CA ILE A 307 17.79 15.25 -5.26
C ILE A 307 18.75 15.54 -6.42
N GLU A 308 18.34 16.37 -7.39
CA GLU A 308 19.20 16.78 -8.50
C GLU A 308 20.43 17.57 -8.03
N GLN A 309 20.25 18.50 -7.08
CA GLN A 309 21.35 19.26 -6.50
C GLN A 309 22.33 18.34 -5.75
N GLU A 310 21.83 17.40 -4.95
CA GLU A 310 22.64 16.47 -4.17
C GLU A 310 23.43 15.51 -5.09
N LEU A 311 22.83 15.09 -6.20
CA LEU A 311 23.48 14.26 -7.23
C LEU A 311 24.57 15.03 -7.97
N ALA A 312 24.30 16.27 -8.38
CA ALA A 312 25.27 17.12 -9.09
C ALA A 312 26.53 17.46 -8.26
N ALA A 313 26.43 17.34 -6.93
CA ALA A 313 27.55 17.54 -6.02
C ALA A 313 28.48 16.31 -5.89
N LEU A 314 28.05 15.13 -6.37
CA LEU A 314 28.88 13.92 -6.34
C LEU A 314 29.94 13.93 -7.46
N PRO A 315 31.16 13.41 -7.21
CA PRO A 315 32.17 13.28 -8.25
C PRO A 315 31.80 12.14 -9.23
N GLY A 316 32.09 12.33 -10.51
CA GLY A 316 31.93 11.29 -11.54
C GLY A 316 31.45 11.84 -12.88
N GLU A 317 31.28 10.94 -13.84
CA GLU A 317 30.65 11.21 -15.13
C GLU A 317 29.12 11.14 -14.96
N CYS A 318 28.44 12.27 -15.22
CA CYS A 318 26.98 12.31 -15.22
C CYS A 318 26.42 11.70 -16.51
N PHE A 319 25.35 10.94 -16.39
CA PHE A 319 24.57 10.41 -17.51
C PHE A 319 23.07 10.62 -17.24
N GLN A 320 22.26 10.53 -18.30
CA GLN A 320 20.81 10.65 -18.15
C GLN A 320 20.02 9.91 -19.23
N SER A 321 18.77 9.59 -18.92
CA SER A 321 17.69 9.38 -19.90
C SER A 321 16.55 10.39 -19.65
N ILE A 322 15.42 10.23 -20.33
CA ILE A 322 14.25 11.11 -20.22
C ILE A 322 13.03 10.24 -19.93
N SER A 323 12.21 10.63 -18.95
CA SER A 323 10.97 9.94 -18.57
C SER A 323 9.88 10.09 -19.64
N CYS A 324 8.76 9.40 -19.45
CA CYS A 324 7.59 9.52 -20.33
C CYS A 324 7.05 10.96 -20.42
N GLU A 325 6.97 11.68 -19.29
CA GLU A 325 6.49 13.06 -19.24
C GLU A 325 7.59 14.10 -19.54
N GLY A 326 8.82 13.68 -19.81
CA GLY A 326 9.92 14.55 -20.21
C GLY A 326 10.82 15.04 -19.06
N ARG A 327 10.75 14.45 -17.87
CA ARG A 327 11.68 14.72 -16.77
C ARG A 327 13.02 14.03 -17.01
N PRO A 328 14.16 14.63 -16.64
CA PRO A 328 15.45 13.95 -16.73
C PRO A 328 15.55 12.84 -15.69
N VAL A 329 15.96 11.65 -16.10
CA VAL A 329 16.34 10.54 -15.20
C VAL A 329 17.86 10.53 -15.12
N ARG A 330 18.43 11.10 -14.06
CA ARG A 330 19.88 11.36 -13.96
C ARG A 330 20.58 10.32 -13.11
N GLY A 331 21.82 10.01 -13.47
CA GLY A 331 22.73 9.22 -12.67
C GLY A 331 24.17 9.72 -12.76
N VAL A 332 25.03 9.15 -11.92
CA VAL A 332 26.46 9.41 -11.90
C VAL A 332 27.23 8.09 -11.92
N TYR A 333 28.30 8.03 -12.70
CA TYR A 333 29.24 6.93 -12.70
C TYR A 333 30.61 7.42 -12.24
N ARG A 334 31.15 6.77 -11.22
CA ARG A 334 32.49 7.02 -10.70
C ARG A 334 33.31 5.74 -10.83
N ALA A 335 34.24 5.73 -11.78
CA ALA A 335 35.13 4.59 -12.01
C ALA A 335 36.17 4.43 -10.89
N GLY A 336 36.53 3.19 -10.57
CA GLY A 336 37.52 2.86 -9.54
C GLY A 336 38.19 1.50 -9.81
N SER A 337 39.10 1.10 -8.93
CA SER A 337 39.85 -0.17 -9.04
C SER A 337 39.10 -1.35 -8.44
N ARG A 338 38.15 -1.11 -7.52
CA ARG A 338 37.26 -2.14 -6.94
C ARG A 338 36.26 -2.66 -7.98
N ALA A 339 35.64 -3.79 -7.66
CA ALA A 339 34.55 -4.34 -8.46
C ALA A 339 33.37 -3.35 -8.57
N ALA A 340 32.85 -3.16 -9.78
CA ALA A 340 31.77 -2.21 -10.04
C ALA A 340 30.44 -2.66 -9.42
N VAL A 341 29.77 -1.72 -8.73
CA VAL A 341 28.43 -1.90 -8.18
C VAL A 341 27.48 -0.84 -8.76
N LEU A 342 26.30 -1.28 -9.18
CA LEU A 342 25.18 -0.39 -9.52
C LEU A 342 24.28 -0.25 -8.29
N VAL A 343 23.99 0.99 -7.89
CA VAL A 343 23.01 1.31 -6.86
C VAL A 343 21.84 2.08 -7.51
N THR A 344 20.62 1.61 -7.34
CA THR A 344 19.42 2.32 -7.78
C THR A 344 18.36 2.40 -6.69
N SER A 345 17.47 3.37 -6.83
CA SER A 345 16.31 3.53 -5.96
C SER A 345 15.20 4.31 -6.67
N GLY A 346 14.00 4.34 -6.08
CA GLY A 346 12.86 5.05 -6.66
C GLY A 346 12.41 4.48 -7.99
N GLN A 347 12.62 3.17 -8.23
CA GLN A 347 11.97 2.43 -9.31
C GLN A 347 10.46 2.50 -9.15
N HIS A 348 9.99 2.20 -7.94
CA HIS A 348 8.64 2.52 -7.50
C HIS A 348 8.71 3.79 -6.67
N ALA A 349 7.98 4.81 -7.10
CA ALA A 349 8.22 6.16 -6.61
C ALA A 349 7.57 6.48 -5.26
N ASN A 350 6.58 5.68 -4.85
CA ASN A 350 5.96 5.73 -3.53
C ASN A 350 6.80 5.04 -2.44
N GLU A 351 7.83 4.28 -2.81
CA GLU A 351 8.76 3.60 -1.88
C GLU A 351 9.92 4.54 -1.54
N THR A 352 9.74 5.34 -0.48
CA THR A 352 10.42 6.62 -0.37
C THR A 352 11.73 6.65 0.41
N SER A 353 12.07 5.62 1.18
CA SER A 353 13.30 5.61 1.99
C SER A 353 14.57 5.31 1.16
N GLY A 354 14.40 4.60 0.04
CA GLY A 354 15.48 4.19 -0.86
C GLY A 354 16.36 5.36 -1.34
N PRO A 355 15.81 6.41 -1.96
CA PRO A 355 16.61 7.54 -2.45
C PRO A 355 17.53 8.17 -1.40
N VAL A 356 17.03 8.44 -0.19
CA VAL A 356 17.84 9.02 0.90
C VAL A 356 18.89 8.03 1.38
N GLY A 357 18.52 6.75 1.57
CA GLY A 357 19.45 5.70 1.98
C GLY A 357 20.61 5.51 0.99
N ALA A 358 20.29 5.49 -0.31
CA ALA A 358 21.27 5.36 -1.38
C ALA A 358 22.23 6.56 -1.41
N PHE A 359 21.74 7.80 -1.32
CA PHE A 359 22.61 8.99 -1.26
C PHE A 359 23.59 8.94 -0.10
N ARG A 360 23.11 8.59 1.10
CA ARG A 360 23.95 8.50 2.29
C ARG A 360 25.03 7.43 2.13
N ALA A 361 24.69 6.30 1.53
CA ALA A 361 25.65 5.22 1.28
C ALA A 361 26.68 5.60 0.22
N VAL A 362 26.23 6.06 -0.94
CA VAL A 362 27.12 6.43 -2.06
C VAL A 362 28.10 7.52 -1.64
N ARG A 363 27.69 8.52 -0.86
CA ARG A 363 28.61 9.54 -0.30
C ARG A 363 29.74 8.93 0.52
N ARG A 364 29.44 7.91 1.32
CA ARG A 364 30.44 7.21 2.16
C ARG A 364 31.34 6.32 1.32
N LEU A 365 30.78 5.59 0.36
CA LEU A 365 31.54 4.75 -0.57
C LEU A 365 32.53 5.58 -1.39
N LEU A 366 32.10 6.74 -1.91
CA LEU A 366 32.94 7.63 -2.73
C LEU A 366 34.06 8.34 -1.93
N ALA A 367 34.07 8.25 -0.61
CA ALA A 367 35.23 8.67 0.19
C ALA A 367 36.44 7.75 -0.03
N ASN A 368 36.21 6.50 -0.48
CA ASN A 368 37.27 5.61 -0.91
C ASN A 368 37.67 5.94 -2.37
N PRO A 369 38.94 6.32 -2.64
CA PRO A 369 39.40 6.61 -3.99
C PRO A 369 39.37 5.40 -4.94
N ASP A 370 39.21 4.19 -4.44
CA ASP A 370 39.14 2.96 -5.22
C ASP A 370 37.71 2.52 -5.55
N ALA A 371 36.69 3.16 -4.99
CA ALA A 371 35.28 2.79 -5.19
C ALA A 371 34.86 2.87 -6.67
N ASN A 372 34.14 1.85 -7.14
CA ASN A 372 33.65 1.79 -8.52
C ASN A 372 32.12 1.68 -8.49
N VAL A 373 31.44 2.82 -8.66
CA VAL A 373 30.00 2.94 -8.37
C VAL A 373 29.28 3.65 -9.51
N ALA A 374 28.23 3.01 -10.02
CA ALA A 374 27.19 3.68 -10.80
C ALA A 374 25.96 3.88 -9.94
N PHE A 375 25.33 5.05 -10.02
CA PHE A 375 24.25 5.44 -9.12
C PHE A 375 23.12 6.16 -9.86
N VAL A 376 21.88 5.70 -9.67
CA VAL A 376 20.65 6.37 -10.12
C VAL A 376 19.71 6.56 -8.93
N PRO A 377 19.58 7.78 -8.35
CA PRO A 377 18.84 8.01 -7.11
C PRO A 377 17.32 7.84 -7.24
N VAL A 378 16.75 8.23 -8.37
CA VAL A 378 15.31 8.12 -8.64
C VAL A 378 15.15 7.69 -10.08
N GLU A 379 14.74 6.45 -10.29
CA GLU A 379 14.52 5.90 -11.64
C GLU A 379 13.19 6.35 -12.24
N ASN A 380 12.14 6.52 -11.44
CA ASN A 380 10.81 6.94 -11.87
C ASN A 380 10.47 8.37 -11.37
N PRO A 381 11.02 9.45 -11.97
CA PRO A 381 10.75 10.81 -11.51
C PRO A 381 9.31 11.27 -11.76
N ASP A 382 8.61 10.70 -12.76
CA ASP A 382 7.22 11.05 -13.04
C ASP A 382 6.30 10.53 -11.93
N GLY A 383 6.45 9.26 -11.56
CA GLY A 383 5.81 8.70 -10.37
C GLY A 383 6.20 9.47 -9.11
N TYR A 384 7.46 9.89 -8.96
CA TYR A 384 7.92 10.59 -7.76
C TYR A 384 7.26 11.97 -7.60
N ALA A 385 7.09 12.70 -8.70
CA ALA A 385 6.35 13.94 -8.73
C ALA A 385 4.86 13.72 -8.46
N LEU A 386 4.25 12.66 -9.02
CA LEU A 386 2.88 12.28 -8.73
C LEU A 386 2.67 11.95 -7.25
N HIS A 387 3.57 11.17 -6.65
CA HIS A 387 3.57 10.84 -5.23
C HIS A 387 3.57 12.11 -4.38
N GLY A 388 4.50 13.05 -4.66
CA GLY A 388 4.54 14.33 -3.95
C GLY A 388 3.26 15.14 -4.03
N ARG A 389 2.56 15.11 -5.16
CA ARG A 389 1.29 15.82 -5.35
C ARG A 389 0.18 15.18 -4.54
N LEU A 390 0.10 13.86 -4.52
CA LEU A 390 -0.92 13.13 -3.75
C LEU A 390 -0.71 13.29 -2.23
N CYS A 391 0.55 13.36 -1.78
CA CYS A 391 0.88 13.64 -0.38
C CYS A 391 0.44 15.02 0.12
N GLU A 392 0.18 16.01 -0.75
CA GLU A 392 -0.28 17.34 -0.33
C GLU A 392 -1.58 17.28 0.47
N ASN A 393 -2.47 16.34 0.13
CA ASN A 393 -3.74 16.15 0.82
C ASN A 393 -3.75 14.91 1.73
N ASN A 394 -2.98 13.88 1.37
CA ASN A 394 -3.02 12.59 2.03
C ASN A 394 -1.59 12.07 2.27
N PRO A 395 -0.81 12.67 3.18
CA PRO A 395 0.60 12.34 3.34
C PRO A 395 0.86 10.90 3.81
N ARG A 396 -0.11 10.28 4.50
CA ARG A 396 0.03 8.93 5.08
C ARG A 396 -0.72 7.85 4.32
N HIS A 397 -1.01 8.06 3.03
CA HIS A 397 -1.58 7.01 2.16
C HIS A 397 -0.48 6.36 1.29
N MET A 398 -0.67 5.11 0.90
CA MET A 398 0.29 4.29 0.11
C MET A 398 0.55 4.84 -1.30
N HIS A 399 -0.47 5.43 -1.92
CA HIS A 399 -0.41 6.03 -3.25
C HIS A 399 0.16 5.09 -4.33
N HIS A 400 -0.36 3.86 -4.44
CA HIS A 400 0.09 2.94 -5.49
C HIS A 400 -0.12 3.49 -6.91
N ALA A 401 -0.98 4.50 -7.10
CA ALA A 401 -1.06 5.30 -8.32
C ALA A 401 0.29 5.90 -8.78
N ALA A 402 1.24 6.09 -7.87
CA ALA A 402 2.58 6.60 -8.13
C ALA A 402 3.66 5.51 -8.20
N ARG A 403 3.31 4.23 -8.06
CA ARG A 403 4.25 3.10 -8.11
C ARG A 403 4.86 2.93 -9.50
N TYR A 404 4.02 2.86 -10.53
CA TYR A 404 4.43 2.57 -11.91
C TYR A 404 4.81 3.83 -12.70
N THR A 405 5.36 3.63 -13.90
CA THR A 405 5.67 4.73 -14.83
C THR A 405 4.39 5.44 -15.28
N SER A 406 4.48 6.61 -15.93
CA SER A 406 3.30 7.27 -16.51
C SER A 406 2.63 6.52 -17.66
N LEU A 407 3.27 5.46 -18.17
CA LEU A 407 2.62 4.51 -19.09
C LEU A 407 1.81 3.43 -18.34
N GLY A 408 2.00 3.30 -17.03
CA GLY A 408 1.33 2.35 -16.14
C GLY A 408 1.98 0.96 -16.06
N ASN A 409 3.06 0.72 -16.81
CA ASN A 409 3.86 -0.51 -16.66
C ASN A 409 4.89 -0.37 -15.55
N ASP A 410 5.33 -1.51 -15.05
CA ASP A 410 6.46 -1.60 -14.14
C ASP A 410 7.77 -1.23 -14.86
N LEU A 411 8.58 -0.38 -14.22
CA LEU A 411 9.82 0.11 -14.80
C LEU A 411 10.81 -1.04 -15.09
N GLU A 412 10.83 -2.07 -14.25
CA GLU A 412 11.68 -3.26 -14.43
C GLU A 412 11.43 -3.96 -15.77
N TYR A 413 10.20 -3.86 -16.30
CA TYR A 413 9.74 -4.47 -17.54
C TYR A 413 9.64 -3.46 -18.69
N GLY A 414 10.36 -2.33 -18.58
CA GLY A 414 10.46 -1.32 -19.62
C GLY A 414 10.92 -1.90 -20.98
N GLY A 415 10.25 -1.48 -22.05
CA GLY A 415 10.48 -2.00 -23.41
C GLY A 415 11.82 -1.59 -24.03
N GLU A 416 12.08 -2.05 -25.24
CA GLU A 416 13.25 -1.61 -26.02
C GLU A 416 13.04 -0.20 -26.58
N GLU A 417 11.86 0.12 -27.11
CA GLU A 417 11.53 1.45 -27.64
C GLU A 417 10.06 1.82 -27.34
N PRO A 418 9.76 3.11 -27.07
CA PRO A 418 10.70 4.12 -26.59
C PRO A 418 11.30 3.73 -25.22
N ILE A 419 12.59 4.01 -25.02
CA ILE A 419 13.38 3.55 -23.85
C ILE A 419 12.93 4.20 -22.52
N HIS A 420 12.57 5.48 -22.52
CA HIS A 420 12.19 6.26 -21.34
C HIS A 420 13.09 6.07 -20.08
N GLU A 421 12.48 5.76 -18.92
CA GLU A 421 13.12 5.73 -17.61
C GLU A 421 14.18 4.62 -17.48
N ILE A 422 13.89 3.42 -17.98
CA ILE A 422 14.81 2.26 -17.89
C ILE A 422 16.16 2.53 -18.60
N GLY A 423 16.20 3.54 -19.49
CA GLY A 423 17.41 3.99 -20.17
C GLY A 423 18.54 4.40 -19.22
N ALA A 424 18.24 5.05 -18.10
CA ALA A 424 19.26 5.46 -17.14
C ALA A 424 19.96 4.24 -16.52
N ARG A 425 19.20 3.21 -16.14
CA ARG A 425 19.75 1.94 -15.63
C ARG A 425 20.61 1.24 -16.67
N ARG A 426 20.11 1.14 -17.92
CA ARG A 426 20.87 0.53 -19.03
C ARG A 426 22.19 1.25 -19.25
N LYS A 427 22.19 2.58 -19.22
CA LYS A 427 23.41 3.38 -19.38
C LYS A 427 24.37 3.20 -18.21
N ALA A 428 23.86 3.13 -16.99
CA ALA A 428 24.67 2.87 -15.79
C ALA A 428 25.41 1.51 -15.89
N LEU A 429 24.72 0.47 -16.36
CA LEU A 429 25.31 -0.85 -16.59
C LEU A 429 26.33 -0.86 -17.73
N GLU A 430 26.02 -0.19 -18.85
CA GLU A 430 26.94 -0.06 -20.00
C GLU A 430 28.26 0.61 -19.59
N LEU A 431 28.20 1.69 -18.79
CA LEU A 431 29.37 2.45 -18.37
C LEU A 431 30.21 1.71 -17.31
N SER A 432 29.55 1.02 -16.38
CA SER A 432 30.23 0.43 -15.21
C SER A 432 30.62 -1.04 -15.40
N GLY A 433 29.90 -1.80 -16.23
CA GLY A 433 30.03 -3.25 -16.29
C GLY A 433 29.70 -3.95 -14.96
N ALA A 434 28.90 -3.31 -14.10
CA ALA A 434 28.58 -3.81 -12.77
C ALA A 434 27.97 -5.22 -12.81
N GLN A 435 28.46 -6.10 -11.93
CA GLN A 435 27.96 -7.47 -11.77
C GLN A 435 27.05 -7.63 -10.54
N LEU A 436 27.03 -6.63 -9.66
CA LEU A 436 26.07 -6.48 -8.57
C LEU A 436 25.21 -5.25 -8.82
N HIS A 437 23.89 -5.44 -8.75
CA HIS A 437 22.89 -4.38 -8.70
C HIS A 437 22.22 -4.38 -7.33
N VAL A 438 22.36 -3.31 -6.56
CA VAL A 438 21.63 -3.06 -5.32
C VAL A 438 20.46 -2.12 -5.63
N ASN A 439 19.25 -2.66 -5.62
CA ASN A 439 18.03 -1.95 -5.99
C ASN A 439 17.16 -1.72 -4.74
N LEU A 440 17.07 -0.47 -4.29
CA LEU A 440 16.39 -0.16 -3.04
C LEU A 440 14.89 0.03 -3.26
N HIS A 441 14.13 -0.82 -2.59
CA HIS A 441 12.68 -0.87 -2.59
C HIS A 441 12.09 -0.73 -1.17
N GLY A 442 10.77 -0.58 -1.15
CA GLY A 442 9.92 -0.54 0.02
C GLY A 442 8.53 -1.10 -0.27
N TYR A 443 7.66 -1.10 0.72
CA TYR A 443 6.29 -1.61 0.58
C TYR A 443 5.37 -1.00 1.66
N PRO A 444 4.06 -1.29 1.66
CA PRO A 444 3.12 -0.72 2.62
C PRO A 444 3.57 -0.82 4.08
N ALA A 445 3.52 0.31 4.79
CA ALA A 445 3.88 0.38 6.22
C ALA A 445 2.72 0.11 7.19
N HIS A 446 1.53 -0.04 6.65
CA HIS A 446 0.30 -0.44 7.33
C HIS A 446 -0.55 -1.32 6.41
N GLU A 447 -1.70 -1.81 6.87
CA GLU A 447 -2.56 -2.73 6.10
C GLU A 447 -3.03 -2.15 4.76
N TRP A 448 -2.83 -2.90 3.68
CA TRP A 448 -3.38 -2.59 2.36
C TRP A 448 -4.71 -3.33 2.16
N ALA A 449 -5.80 -2.57 2.07
CA ALA A 449 -7.17 -3.09 1.96
C ALA A 449 -7.92 -2.56 0.73
N ARG A 450 -8.76 -3.43 0.15
CA ARG A 450 -9.63 -3.18 -1.01
C ARG A 450 -11.08 -3.64 -0.75
N PRO A 451 -11.82 -2.96 0.15
CA PRO A 451 -13.11 -3.42 0.67
C PRO A 451 -14.17 -3.66 -0.40
N PHE A 452 -14.09 -3.01 -1.56
CA PHE A 452 -15.10 -3.11 -2.61
C PHE A 452 -14.82 -4.22 -3.64
N THR A 453 -13.67 -4.89 -3.56
CA THR A 453 -13.24 -5.93 -4.50
C THR A 453 -12.66 -7.19 -3.86
N GLY A 454 -13.12 -7.53 -2.65
CA GLY A 454 -12.75 -8.78 -1.97
C GLY A 454 -11.88 -8.58 -0.72
N TYR A 455 -11.67 -7.33 -0.31
CA TYR A 455 -10.87 -6.89 0.83
C TYR A 455 -9.36 -7.10 0.65
N LEU A 456 -8.92 -8.30 0.30
CA LEU A 456 -7.52 -8.58 0.00
C LEU A 456 -7.13 -8.05 -1.38
N PRO A 457 -5.92 -7.48 -1.54
CA PRO A 457 -5.44 -7.04 -2.83
C PRO A 457 -5.09 -8.25 -3.70
N ARG A 458 -5.97 -8.54 -4.66
CA ARG A 458 -5.87 -9.70 -5.56
C ARG A 458 -4.52 -9.75 -6.26
N GLY A 459 -3.82 -10.87 -6.16
CA GLY A 459 -2.48 -11.07 -6.73
C GLY A 459 -1.34 -10.45 -5.92
N PHE A 460 -1.67 -9.71 -4.85
CA PHE A 460 -0.71 -9.08 -3.93
C PHE A 460 -1.04 -9.40 -2.47
N GLU A 461 -1.78 -10.47 -2.20
CA GLU A 461 -2.29 -10.81 -0.86
C GLU A 461 -1.15 -10.94 0.17
N GLN A 462 0.02 -11.42 -0.26
CA GLN A 462 1.23 -11.55 0.58
C GLN A 462 1.87 -10.21 0.97
N TRP A 463 1.49 -9.12 0.32
CA TRP A 463 1.95 -7.75 0.57
C TRP A 463 0.94 -6.93 1.36
N ALA A 464 -0.22 -7.51 1.70
CA ALA A 464 -1.30 -6.81 2.39
C ALA A 464 -0.90 -6.32 3.80
N LEU A 465 0.08 -6.97 4.44
CA LEU A 465 0.47 -6.71 5.83
C LEU A 465 1.97 -6.40 5.98
N PRO A 466 2.34 -5.44 6.85
CA PRO A 466 3.72 -5.20 7.25
C PRO A 466 4.39 -6.43 7.86
N LYS A 467 5.60 -6.76 7.40
CA LYS A 467 6.36 -7.97 7.82
C LYS A 467 7.85 -7.71 8.09
N GLY A 468 8.19 -6.47 8.46
CA GLY A 468 9.55 -6.06 8.79
C GLY A 468 10.42 -5.77 7.57
N PHE A 469 11.70 -5.47 7.82
CA PHE A 469 12.68 -5.37 6.74
C PHE A 469 13.11 -6.75 6.28
N PHE A 470 13.17 -6.98 4.96
CA PHE A 470 13.70 -8.21 4.38
C PHE A 470 14.44 -7.97 3.07
N LEU A 471 15.17 -8.98 2.61
CA LEU A 471 15.96 -8.94 1.39
C LEU A 471 15.46 -9.96 0.38
N ILE A 472 15.47 -9.59 -0.90
CA ILE A 472 15.32 -10.52 -2.02
C ILE A 472 16.65 -10.51 -2.79
N LEU A 473 17.27 -11.68 -2.95
CA LEU A 473 18.45 -11.85 -3.77
C LEU A 473 18.10 -12.66 -5.00
N ARG A 474 18.11 -12.01 -6.15
CA ARG A 474 18.04 -12.69 -7.45
C ARG A 474 19.45 -12.94 -7.96
N TYR A 475 19.71 -14.15 -8.45
CA TYR A 475 21.04 -14.55 -8.88
C TYR A 475 21.04 -15.45 -10.10
N HIS A 476 22.04 -15.32 -10.96
CA HIS A 476 22.26 -16.28 -12.05
C HIS A 476 22.62 -17.66 -11.46
N PRO A 477 22.08 -18.79 -11.98
CA PRO A 477 22.34 -20.12 -11.42
C PRO A 477 23.84 -20.47 -11.26
N SER A 478 24.70 -19.99 -12.16
CA SER A 478 26.15 -20.20 -12.07
C SER A 478 26.84 -19.43 -10.94
N TRP A 479 26.11 -18.56 -10.23
CA TRP A 479 26.59 -17.75 -9.10
C TRP A 479 26.03 -18.24 -7.77
N SER A 480 25.43 -19.43 -7.70
CA SER A 480 24.73 -19.92 -6.49
C SER A 480 25.58 -19.84 -5.21
N ASP A 481 26.82 -20.34 -5.24
CA ASP A 481 27.69 -20.33 -4.05
C ASP A 481 28.14 -18.91 -3.68
N THR A 482 28.40 -18.09 -4.69
CA THR A 482 28.72 -16.67 -4.54
C THR A 482 27.55 -15.91 -3.93
N ALA A 483 26.33 -16.15 -4.41
CA ALA A 483 25.10 -15.55 -3.92
C ALA A 483 24.85 -15.90 -2.46
N ARG A 484 25.08 -17.15 -2.07
CA ARG A 484 24.97 -17.58 -0.67
C ARG A 484 25.98 -16.89 0.23
N THR A 485 27.25 -16.88 -0.19
CA THR A 485 28.33 -16.21 0.56
C THR A 485 28.06 -14.71 0.71
N PHE A 486 27.59 -14.09 -0.37
CA PHE A 486 27.23 -12.68 -0.42
C PHE A 486 26.10 -12.34 0.56
N ILE A 487 24.97 -13.05 0.53
CA ILE A 487 23.85 -12.71 1.40
C ILE A 487 24.17 -12.94 2.88
N GLU A 488 24.96 -13.96 3.21
CA GLU A 488 25.41 -14.20 4.59
C GLU A 488 26.33 -13.07 5.10
N ALA A 489 27.19 -12.52 4.24
CA ALA A 489 28.04 -11.38 4.57
C ALA A 489 27.22 -10.09 4.74
N VAL A 490 26.28 -9.82 3.82
CA VAL A 490 25.40 -8.64 3.89
C VAL A 490 24.56 -8.65 5.16
N THR A 491 23.87 -9.75 5.44
CA THR A 491 23.02 -9.87 6.64
C THR A 491 23.82 -9.81 7.94
N ARG A 492 25.06 -10.30 7.95
CA ARG A 492 25.98 -10.11 9.08
C ARG A 492 26.31 -8.63 9.30
N GLY A 493 26.57 -7.87 8.24
CA GLY A 493 26.74 -6.41 8.33
C GLY A 493 25.49 -5.71 8.89
N LEU A 494 24.31 -6.17 8.48
CA LEU A 494 23.03 -5.61 8.95
C LEU A 494 22.69 -5.94 10.40
N SER A 495 23.23 -7.03 10.96
CA SER A 495 23.06 -7.36 12.39
C SER A 495 23.58 -6.27 13.33
N ALA A 496 24.47 -5.38 12.84
CA ALA A 496 24.97 -4.25 13.59
C ALA A 496 24.04 -3.02 13.61
N VAL A 497 22.95 -3.01 12.82
CA VAL A 497 22.02 -1.87 12.76
C VAL A 497 21.11 -1.87 14.00
N PRO A 498 21.20 -0.86 14.88
CA PRO A 498 20.44 -0.86 16.14
C PRO A 498 18.93 -0.91 15.90
N GLY A 499 18.26 -1.85 16.56
CA GLY A 499 16.80 -1.99 16.53
C GLY A 499 16.22 -2.75 15.32
N LEU A 500 17.01 -3.08 14.29
CA LEU A 500 16.52 -3.76 13.08
C LEU A 500 15.92 -5.14 13.36
N ALA A 501 16.64 -6.00 14.08
CA ALA A 501 16.17 -7.34 14.38
C ALA A 501 14.89 -7.34 15.23
N GLU A 502 14.78 -6.41 16.20
CA GLU A 502 13.59 -6.27 17.05
C GLU A 502 12.40 -5.75 16.25
N PHE A 503 12.61 -4.72 15.43
CA PHE A 503 11.60 -4.15 14.54
C PHE A 503 11.01 -5.22 13.62
N THR A 504 11.88 -5.97 12.92
CA THR A 504 11.45 -7.01 11.99
C THR A 504 10.73 -8.15 12.70
N ARG A 505 11.26 -8.63 13.84
CA ARG A 505 10.60 -9.70 14.62
C ARG A 505 9.20 -9.31 15.07
N ARG A 506 9.00 -8.08 15.56
CA ARG A 506 7.69 -7.59 16.01
C ARG A 506 6.65 -7.63 14.89
N GLN A 507 7.00 -7.15 13.70
CA GLN A 507 6.07 -7.16 12.57
C GLN A 507 5.82 -8.58 12.04
N LEU A 508 6.85 -9.44 11.97
CA LEU A 508 6.66 -10.85 11.58
C LEU A 508 5.70 -11.59 12.51
N VAL A 509 5.83 -11.40 13.83
CA VAL A 509 4.93 -12.03 14.81
C VAL A 509 3.49 -11.58 14.59
N LEU A 510 3.26 -10.28 14.40
CA LEU A 510 1.90 -9.77 14.17
C LEU A 510 1.32 -10.19 12.82
N CYS A 511 2.13 -10.16 11.76
CA CYS A 511 1.74 -10.60 10.42
C CYS A 511 1.34 -12.09 10.42
N ALA A 512 2.11 -12.93 11.10
CA ALA A 512 1.84 -14.38 11.20
C ALA A 512 0.51 -14.72 11.90
N LEU A 513 -0.01 -13.84 12.76
CA LEU A 513 -1.34 -14.02 13.36
C LEU A 513 -2.48 -13.77 12.38
N HIS A 514 -2.23 -13.07 11.27
CA HIS A 514 -3.27 -12.62 10.32
C HIS A 514 -3.04 -13.10 8.89
N SER A 515 -1.99 -13.89 8.63
CA SER A 515 -1.58 -14.35 7.30
C SER A 515 -1.37 -15.86 7.29
N ALA A 516 -1.60 -16.48 6.13
CA ALA A 516 -1.28 -17.88 5.88
C ALA A 516 0.11 -18.11 5.25
N ALA A 517 0.85 -17.03 4.94
CA ALA A 517 2.15 -17.15 4.27
C ALA A 517 3.22 -17.68 5.25
N PRO A 518 4.03 -18.68 4.85
CA PRO A 518 5.16 -19.11 5.66
C PRO A 518 6.21 -17.98 5.74
N PRO A 519 6.92 -17.84 6.87
CA PRO A 519 7.98 -16.86 6.99
C PRO A 519 9.14 -17.18 6.02
N PRO A 520 9.81 -16.16 5.46
CA PRO A 520 11.03 -16.36 4.67
C PRO A 520 12.16 -17.03 5.47
N GLU A 521 13.22 -17.47 4.77
CA GLU A 521 14.43 -17.99 5.43
C GLU A 521 15.07 -16.89 6.27
N MET A 522 15.39 -17.18 7.54
CA MET A 522 16.10 -16.24 8.41
C MET A 522 17.60 -16.45 8.31
N ILE A 523 18.34 -15.45 7.85
CA ILE A 523 19.81 -15.44 7.78
C ILE A 523 20.33 -14.29 8.65
N ASN A 524 21.05 -14.61 9.74
CA ASN A 524 21.54 -13.62 10.73
C ASN A 524 20.44 -12.62 11.20
N ASP A 525 19.27 -13.15 11.59
CA ASP A 525 18.09 -12.37 12.00
C ASP A 525 17.46 -11.46 10.93
N VAL A 526 17.85 -11.62 9.66
CA VAL A 526 17.23 -10.92 8.50
C VAL A 526 16.48 -11.93 7.62
N PRO A 527 15.18 -11.74 7.36
CA PRO A 527 14.44 -12.58 6.43
C PRO A 527 14.95 -12.37 5.00
N CYS A 528 15.18 -13.47 4.29
CA CYS A 528 15.76 -13.48 2.95
C CYS A 528 14.95 -14.39 2.02
N ILE A 529 14.78 -13.94 0.77
CA ILE A 529 14.22 -14.73 -0.33
C ILE A 529 15.30 -14.84 -1.41
N LEU A 530 15.77 -16.05 -1.68
CA LEU A 530 16.79 -16.31 -2.69
C LEU A 530 16.13 -16.91 -3.94
N MET A 531 16.36 -16.31 -5.10
CA MET A 531 15.74 -16.72 -6.36
C MET A 531 16.78 -16.86 -7.47
N ALA A 532 16.96 -18.08 -7.97
CA ALA A 532 17.78 -18.32 -9.15
C ALA A 532 17.02 -17.86 -10.42
N GLN A 533 17.65 -17.05 -11.27
CA GLN A 533 17.06 -16.53 -12.49
C GLN A 533 18.13 -16.31 -13.58
N GLU A 534 17.92 -16.89 -14.76
CA GLU A 534 18.85 -16.74 -15.89
C GLU A 534 18.74 -15.36 -16.55
N ARG A 535 17.55 -14.76 -16.52
CA ARG A 535 17.24 -13.50 -17.19
C ARG A 535 17.30 -12.34 -16.22
N HIS A 536 18.51 -11.83 -15.97
CA HIS A 536 18.74 -10.53 -15.35
C HIS A 536 19.98 -9.87 -15.94
N PRO A 537 20.04 -8.53 -15.98
CA PRO A 537 21.14 -7.81 -16.60
C PRO A 537 22.45 -7.89 -15.78
N THR A 538 22.38 -8.31 -14.51
CA THR A 538 23.53 -8.54 -13.65
C THR A 538 23.47 -9.96 -13.06
N PRO A 539 24.63 -10.61 -12.81
CA PRO A 539 24.66 -11.90 -12.13
C PRO A 539 24.05 -11.90 -10.73
N LEU A 540 24.15 -10.79 -9.99
CA LEU A 540 23.51 -10.61 -8.69
C LEU A 540 22.66 -9.34 -8.69
N THR A 541 21.43 -9.45 -8.17
CA THR A 541 20.55 -8.31 -7.89
C THR A 541 20.01 -8.44 -6.47
N LEU A 542 20.47 -7.55 -5.58
CA LEU A 542 19.99 -7.43 -4.22
C LEU A 542 18.88 -6.39 -4.16
N ILE A 543 17.70 -6.78 -3.71
CA ILE A 543 16.52 -5.94 -3.54
C ILE A 543 16.23 -5.82 -2.05
N THR A 544 16.02 -4.60 -1.57
CA THR A 544 15.63 -4.35 -0.18
C THR A 544 14.14 -4.15 -0.08
N GLU A 545 13.49 -4.61 0.98
CA GLU A 545 12.07 -4.37 1.20
C GLU A 545 11.88 -3.81 2.60
N PHE A 546 11.64 -2.50 2.70
CA PHE A 546 11.32 -1.81 3.96
C PHE A 546 9.88 -1.30 3.94
N PRO A 547 9.08 -1.50 5.01
CA PRO A 547 7.73 -0.93 5.11
C PRO A 547 7.79 0.60 5.25
N ASP A 548 7.83 1.35 4.14
CA ASP A 548 8.24 2.77 4.11
C ASP A 548 7.29 3.74 3.39
N GLU A 549 6.22 3.25 2.75
CA GLU A 549 5.40 4.08 1.86
C GLU A 549 4.72 5.26 2.58
N THR A 550 4.46 5.14 3.89
CA THR A 550 3.61 6.09 4.64
C THR A 550 4.27 6.66 5.90
N ILE A 551 5.56 6.40 6.10
CA ILE A 551 6.29 6.70 7.33
C ILE A 551 7.00 8.07 7.28
N TYR A 552 7.10 8.73 8.44
CA TYR A 552 7.74 10.04 8.58
C TYR A 552 8.61 10.13 9.85
N GLY A 553 9.41 11.19 9.96
CA GLY A 553 10.18 11.52 11.14
C GLY A 553 11.16 10.42 11.55
N ALA A 554 11.09 9.97 12.81
CA ALA A 554 12.00 8.97 13.34
C ALA A 554 11.94 7.63 12.61
N ALA A 555 10.74 7.19 12.19
CA ALA A 555 10.56 5.95 11.44
C ALA A 555 11.22 6.06 10.06
N TYR A 556 11.02 7.19 9.36
CA TYR A 556 11.66 7.45 8.07
C TYR A 556 13.19 7.51 8.17
N ARG A 557 13.73 8.15 9.23
CA ARG A 557 15.18 8.16 9.52
C ARG A 557 15.74 6.77 9.77
N PHE A 558 14.98 5.93 10.45
CA PHE A 558 15.36 4.56 10.69
C PHE A 558 15.38 3.77 9.37
N ALA A 559 14.34 3.87 8.56
CA ALA A 559 14.25 3.21 7.25
C ALA A 559 15.44 3.59 6.34
N HIS A 560 15.69 4.88 6.13
CA HIS A 560 16.81 5.30 5.29
C HIS A 560 18.20 5.06 5.93
N THR A 561 18.27 4.65 7.20
CA THR A 561 19.50 4.15 7.84
C THR A 561 19.73 2.68 7.53
N VAL A 562 18.67 1.86 7.55
CA VAL A 562 18.72 0.45 7.15
C VAL A 562 19.07 0.33 5.66
N GLN A 563 18.44 1.14 4.81
CA GLN A 563 18.76 1.24 3.38
C GLN A 563 20.24 1.58 3.14
N MET A 564 20.74 2.62 3.81
CA MET A 564 22.15 3.02 3.73
C MET A 564 23.10 1.89 4.16
N ALA A 565 22.84 1.28 5.31
CA ALA A 565 23.65 0.19 5.83
C ALA A 565 23.68 -1.02 4.88
N THR A 566 22.57 -1.30 4.21
CA THR A 566 22.47 -2.40 3.25
C THR A 566 23.37 -2.18 2.03
N VAL A 567 23.36 -0.98 1.45
CA VAL A 567 24.24 -0.65 0.31
C VAL A 567 25.71 -0.77 0.69
N ILE A 568 26.10 -0.25 1.86
CA ILE A 568 27.49 -0.32 2.34
C ILE A 568 27.91 -1.79 2.55
N ALA A 569 27.10 -2.58 3.26
CA ALA A 569 27.39 -3.99 3.52
C ALA A 569 27.45 -4.81 2.21
N ALA A 570 26.60 -4.49 1.23
CA ALA A 570 26.60 -5.12 -0.08
C ALA A 570 27.87 -4.82 -0.88
N GLU A 571 28.30 -3.55 -0.94
CA GLU A 571 29.55 -3.20 -1.65
C GLU A 571 30.76 -3.87 -1.00
N GLU A 572 30.86 -3.82 0.33
CA GLU A 572 31.98 -4.41 1.09
C GLU A 572 32.06 -5.93 0.89
N ALA A 573 30.91 -6.62 1.02
CA ALA A 573 30.81 -8.06 0.81
C ALA A 573 31.20 -8.44 -0.62
N PHE A 574 30.67 -7.71 -1.61
CA PHE A 574 30.91 -8.00 -3.01
C PHE A 574 32.37 -7.79 -3.40
N SER A 575 32.98 -6.67 -3.01
CA SER A 575 34.39 -6.43 -3.32
C SER A 575 35.28 -7.49 -2.67
N THR A 576 35.02 -7.88 -1.42
CA THR A 576 35.82 -8.92 -0.73
C THR A 576 35.77 -10.26 -1.47
N ILE A 577 34.58 -10.63 -1.95
CA ILE A 577 34.37 -11.86 -2.72
C ILE A 577 35.13 -11.78 -4.06
N MET A 578 35.00 -10.66 -4.77
CA MET A 578 35.65 -10.50 -6.08
C MET A 578 37.19 -10.43 -5.97
N ASP A 579 37.71 -9.80 -4.93
CA ASP A 579 39.16 -9.74 -4.65
C ASP A 579 39.72 -11.15 -4.32
N GLY A 580 38.90 -12.04 -3.76
CA GLY A 580 39.28 -13.44 -3.51
C GLY A 580 39.20 -14.35 -4.75
N MET A 581 38.54 -13.90 -5.82
CA MET A 581 38.41 -14.62 -7.09
C MET A 581 39.46 -14.19 -8.14
N ALA A 582 40.06 -13.01 -7.97
CA ALA A 582 41.12 -12.46 -8.80
C ALA A 582 42.51 -12.99 -8.37
#